data_AF-A0A533XWR0-F1
#
_entry.id   AF-A0A533XWR0-F1
#
_cell.length_a   1.000
_cell.length_b   1.000
_cell.length_c   1.000
_cell.angle_alpha   90.00
_cell.angle_beta   90.00
_cell.angle_gamma   90.00
#
_symmetry.space_group_name_H-M   'P 1'
#
loop_
_entity.id
_entity.type
_entity.pdbx_description
1 polymer ?
#
loop_
_entity_poly.entity_id
_entity_poly.type
_entity_poly.pdbx_seq_one_letter_code
_entity_poly.pdbx_strand_id
1 'polypeptide(L)'
;MQAPYPLIEGGPIPDQGSARPLKPSEARCVENLLKAGRKAIAANKVTEGVLLYLSAMDMAPARAGETYLDLASVLDQASYTQLAIIAYRKAWMAFEADYKLRGVKREGTALLTLANIRDAIVRLGGQVPLATSEPGKFVGANSTNDIHEEFFKKALPSVTPK
;
A
#
# COMPACT_ATOMS: atom_id res chain seq x y z
N MET A 1 15.75 -14.77 16.57
CA MET A 1 14.76 -13.81 16.03
C MET A 1 14.87 -13.84 14.52
N GLN A 2 13.75 -13.95 13.81
CA GLN A 2 13.74 -13.94 12.35
C GLN A 2 14.02 -12.51 11.85
N ALA A 3 14.78 -12.37 10.76
CA ALA A 3 15.06 -11.07 10.17
C ALA A 3 13.76 -10.38 9.69
N PRO A 4 13.69 -9.04 9.64
CA PRO A 4 12.48 -8.33 9.22
C PRO A 4 12.08 -8.59 7.77
N TYR A 5 13.03 -8.96 6.90
CA TYR A 5 12.78 -9.29 5.49
C TYR A 5 11.74 -10.41 5.30
N PRO A 6 11.96 -11.66 5.79
CA PRO A 6 11.01 -12.76 5.59
C PRO A 6 9.67 -12.53 6.30
N LEU A 7 9.62 -11.68 7.33
CA LEU A 7 8.37 -11.31 7.99
C LEU A 7 7.48 -10.50 7.06
N ILE A 8 8.02 -9.48 6.39
CA ILE A 8 7.25 -8.67 5.44
C ILE A 8 6.87 -9.52 4.23
N GLU A 9 7.81 -10.30 3.68
CA GLU A 9 7.56 -11.15 2.51
C GLU A 9 6.52 -12.26 2.79
N GLY A 10 6.50 -12.82 4.00
CA GLY A 10 5.52 -13.83 4.41
C GLY A 10 4.18 -13.27 4.88
N GLY A 11 4.05 -11.95 5.00
CA GLY A 11 2.84 -11.32 5.57
C GLY A 11 1.57 -11.51 4.71
N PRO A 12 0.39 -11.32 5.33
CA PRO A 12 -0.92 -11.63 4.74
C PRO A 12 -1.25 -10.72 3.54
N ILE A 13 -2.08 -11.22 2.63
CA ILE A 13 -2.66 -10.50 1.48
C ILE A 13 -4.18 -10.69 1.54
N PRO A 14 -5.00 -9.69 1.16
CA PRO A 14 -6.45 -9.83 1.17
C PRO A 14 -6.94 -10.98 0.27
N ASP A 15 -7.93 -11.71 0.76
CA ASP A 15 -8.62 -12.80 0.07
C ASP A 15 -10.15 -12.66 0.18
N GLN A 16 -10.91 -13.61 -0.38
CA GLN A 16 -12.38 -13.59 -0.31
C GLN A 16 -12.94 -13.60 1.11
N GLY A 17 -12.20 -14.14 2.09
CA GLY A 17 -12.60 -14.19 3.51
C GLY A 17 -12.28 -12.91 4.29
N SER A 18 -11.52 -11.99 3.70
CA SER A 18 -10.98 -10.82 4.37
C SER A 18 -12.01 -9.72 4.64
N ALA A 19 -13.20 -9.77 4.03
CA ALA A 19 -14.18 -8.68 3.98
C ALA A 19 -15.04 -8.50 5.25
N ARG A 20 -14.68 -9.10 6.39
CA ARG A 20 -15.48 -8.93 7.61
C ARG A 20 -15.39 -7.49 8.13
N PRO A 21 -16.51 -6.84 8.48
CA PRO A 21 -16.48 -5.56 9.17
C PRO A 21 -15.77 -5.68 10.53
N LEU A 22 -14.94 -4.70 10.87
CA LEU A 22 -14.29 -4.62 12.18
C LEU A 22 -15.25 -4.08 13.23
N LYS A 23 -15.21 -4.65 14.43
CA LYS A 23 -15.82 -4.03 15.61
C LYS A 23 -15.04 -2.76 15.98
N PRO A 24 -15.68 -1.76 16.64
CA PRO A 24 -14.99 -0.53 17.05
C PRO A 24 -13.75 -0.77 17.92
N SER A 25 -13.78 -1.78 18.79
CA SER A 25 -12.63 -2.17 19.62
C SER A 25 -11.48 -2.76 18.79
N GLU A 26 -11.79 -3.54 17.76
CA GLU A 26 -10.80 -4.10 16.83
C GLU A 26 -10.17 -2.99 15.99
N ALA A 27 -10.97 -2.06 15.47
CA ALA A 27 -10.48 -0.89 14.73
C ALA A 27 -9.52 -0.04 15.59
N ARG A 28 -9.89 0.24 16.85
CA ARG A 28 -9.02 0.95 17.79
C ARG A 28 -7.74 0.17 18.11
N CYS A 29 -7.83 -1.15 18.22
CA CYS A 29 -6.66 -2.01 18.43
C CYS A 29 -5.70 -1.93 17.24
N VAL A 30 -6.21 -2.04 16.02
CA VAL A 30 -5.44 -1.86 14.77
C VAL A 30 -4.72 -0.51 14.77
N GLU A 31 -5.43 0.59 15.02
CA GLU A 31 -4.81 1.93 15.06
C GLU A 31 -3.70 2.05 16.11
N ASN A 32 -3.90 1.47 17.31
CA ASN A 32 -2.90 1.45 18.36
C ASN A 32 -1.67 0.64 17.96
N LEU A 33 -1.85 -0.52 17.32
CA LEU A 33 -0.77 -1.35 16.80
C LEU A 33 0.05 -0.60 15.75
N LEU A 34 -0.60 0.07 14.80
CA LEU A 34 0.09 0.88 13.78
C LEU A 34 0.88 2.03 14.42
N LYS A 35 0.29 2.74 15.39
CA LYS A 35 0.98 3.81 16.11
C LYS A 35 2.21 3.29 16.88
N ALA A 36 2.07 2.15 17.55
CA ALA A 36 3.16 1.50 18.25
C ALA A 36 4.26 1.03 17.28
N GLY A 37 3.86 0.47 16.13
CA GLY A 37 4.76 0.04 15.06
C GLY A 37 5.62 1.19 14.52
N ARG A 38 4.99 2.32 14.20
CA ARG A 38 5.69 3.56 13.79
C ARG A 38 6.71 4.01 14.83
N LYS A 39 6.30 4.03 16.10
CA LYS A 39 7.19 4.43 17.22
C LYS A 39 8.36 3.46 17.38
N ALA A 40 8.14 2.16 17.21
CA ALA A 40 9.20 1.16 17.31
C ALA A 40 10.23 1.30 16.18
N ILE A 41 9.79 1.50 14.93
CA ILE A 41 10.71 1.73 13.80
C ILE A 41 11.51 3.02 14.02
N ALA A 42 10.85 4.11 14.43
CA ALA A 42 11.52 5.37 14.76
C ALA A 42 12.55 5.22 15.90
N ALA A 43 12.33 4.30 16.82
CA ALA A 43 13.26 3.95 17.89
C ALA A 43 14.30 2.89 17.49
N ASN A 44 14.49 2.65 16.18
CA ASN A 44 15.43 1.68 15.62
C ASN A 44 15.12 0.21 15.97
N LYS A 45 13.90 -0.09 16.44
CA LYS A 45 13.41 -1.44 16.76
C LYS A 45 12.61 -2.01 15.60
N VAL A 46 13.26 -2.14 14.45
CA VAL A 46 12.59 -2.44 13.17
C VAL A 46 11.79 -3.73 13.21
N THR A 47 12.37 -4.82 13.74
CA THR A 47 11.68 -6.12 13.80
C THR A 47 10.41 -6.05 14.65
N GLU A 48 10.48 -5.39 15.81
CA GLU A 48 9.31 -5.18 16.68
C GLU A 48 8.24 -4.34 15.95
N GLY A 49 8.67 -3.27 15.28
CA GLY A 49 7.79 -2.45 14.47
C GLY A 49 7.06 -3.23 13.38
N VAL A 50 7.81 -4.01 12.59
CA VAL A 50 7.24 -4.87 11.53
C VAL A 50 6.22 -5.87 12.10
N LEU A 51 6.51 -6.51 13.23
CA LEU A 51 5.59 -7.45 13.87
C LEU A 51 4.28 -6.79 14.31
N LEU A 52 4.34 -5.55 14.80
CA LEU A 52 3.14 -4.77 15.17
C LEU A 52 2.28 -4.44 13.95
N TYR A 53 2.90 -4.12 12.81
CA TYR A 53 2.19 -3.94 11.54
C TYR A 53 1.53 -5.23 11.06
N LEU A 54 2.24 -6.36 11.11
CA LEU A 54 1.69 -7.66 10.72
C LEU A 54 0.51 -8.05 11.61
N SER A 55 0.63 -7.83 12.93
CA SER A 55 -0.47 -8.06 13.88
C SER A 55 -1.70 -7.21 13.54
N ALA A 56 -1.50 -5.96 13.09
CA ALA A 56 -2.59 -5.10 12.66
C ALA A 56 -3.28 -5.65 11.39
N MET A 57 -2.53 -6.23 10.45
CA MET A 57 -3.07 -6.85 9.25
C MET A 57 -3.78 -8.17 9.55
N ASP A 58 -3.29 -8.99 10.49
CA ASP A 58 -3.96 -10.23 10.90
C ASP A 58 -5.36 -9.93 11.48
N MET A 59 -5.50 -8.81 12.20
CA MET A 59 -6.78 -8.36 12.72
C MET A 59 -7.69 -7.76 11.65
N ALA A 60 -7.11 -7.09 10.65
CA ALA A 60 -7.83 -6.40 9.57
C ALA A 60 -7.26 -6.71 8.18
N PRO A 61 -7.42 -7.94 7.66
CA PRO A 61 -6.80 -8.35 6.40
C PRO A 61 -7.25 -7.51 5.20
N ALA A 62 -8.51 -7.05 5.19
CA ALA A 62 -9.02 -6.14 4.15
C ALA A 62 -8.28 -4.79 4.06
N ARG A 63 -7.53 -4.41 5.10
CA ARG A 63 -6.71 -3.18 5.14
C ARG A 63 -5.23 -3.44 4.87
N ALA A 64 -4.85 -4.66 4.46
CA ALA A 64 -3.45 -5.01 4.25
C ALA A 64 -2.75 -4.07 3.24
N GLY A 65 -3.41 -3.68 2.14
CA GLY A 65 -2.86 -2.73 1.17
C GLY A 65 -2.46 -1.39 1.79
N GLU A 66 -3.39 -0.75 2.51
CA GLU A 66 -3.14 0.49 3.26
C GLU A 66 -2.04 0.31 4.31
N THR A 67 -2.08 -0.82 5.01
CA THR A 67 -1.18 -1.09 6.14
C THR A 67 0.25 -1.32 5.68
N TYR A 68 0.46 -2.06 4.57
CA TYR A 68 1.78 -2.19 3.96
C TYR A 68 2.27 -0.86 3.37
N LEU A 69 1.38 -0.04 2.80
CA LEU A 69 1.75 1.25 2.25
C LEU A 69 2.27 2.20 3.35
N ASP A 70 1.62 2.21 4.51
CA ASP A 70 2.09 2.95 5.69
C ASP A 70 3.42 2.40 6.21
N LEU A 71 3.54 1.07 6.36
CA LEU A 71 4.80 0.42 6.76
C LEU A 71 5.96 0.78 5.81
N ALA A 72 5.73 0.70 4.50
CA ALA A 72 6.72 1.01 3.49
C ALA A 72 7.19 2.46 3.59
N SER A 73 6.26 3.40 3.76
CA SER A 73 6.56 4.82 3.90
C SER A 73 7.39 5.11 5.15
N VAL A 74 7.07 4.44 6.27
CA VAL A 74 7.80 4.60 7.53
C VAL A 74 9.21 4.02 7.44
N LEU A 75 9.37 2.87 6.78
CA LEU A 75 10.68 2.27 6.52
C LEU A 75 11.52 3.12 5.56
N ASP A 76 10.92 3.70 4.52
CA ASP A 76 11.59 4.60 3.58
C ASP A 76 12.11 5.85 4.28
N GLN A 77 11.26 6.51 5.07
CA GLN A 77 11.65 7.67 5.89
C GLN A 77 12.78 7.36 6.88
N ALA A 78 12.77 6.14 7.44
CA ALA A 78 13.83 5.66 8.33
C ALA A 78 15.06 5.11 7.60
N SER A 79 15.17 5.30 6.28
CA SER A 79 16.29 4.85 5.44
C SER A 79 16.52 3.32 5.42
N TYR A 80 15.49 2.54 5.73
CA TYR A 80 15.49 1.08 5.58
C TYR A 80 15.09 0.67 4.16
N THR A 81 15.85 1.13 3.17
CA THR A 81 15.50 1.05 1.73
C THR A 81 15.06 -0.33 1.26
N GLN A 82 15.82 -1.40 1.59
CA GLN A 82 15.47 -2.75 1.17
C GLN A 82 14.14 -3.23 1.76
N LEU A 83 13.88 -2.92 3.04
CA LEU A 83 12.62 -3.28 3.70
C LEU A 83 11.45 -2.45 3.14
N ALA A 84 11.69 -1.17 2.86
CA ALA A 84 10.69 -0.30 2.23
C ALA A 84 10.26 -0.82 0.86
N ILE A 85 11.21 -1.24 0.00
CA ILE A 85 10.90 -1.81 -1.31
C ILE A 85 10.00 -3.04 -1.18
N ILE A 86 10.29 -3.94 -0.24
CA ILE A 86 9.51 -5.17 -0.03
C ILE A 86 8.11 -4.83 0.47
N ALA A 87 7.99 -3.89 1.41
CA ALA A 87 6.70 -3.43 1.90
C ALA A 87 5.88 -2.74 0.79
N TYR A 88 6.50 -1.92 -0.07
CA TYR A 88 5.80 -1.35 -1.24
C TYR A 88 5.34 -2.43 -2.22
N ARG A 89 6.16 -3.45 -2.48
CA ARG A 89 5.76 -4.60 -3.32
C ARG A 89 4.57 -5.34 -2.72
N LYS A 90 4.56 -5.54 -1.40
CA LYS A 90 3.43 -6.14 -0.69
C LYS A 90 2.19 -5.25 -0.75
N ALA A 91 2.33 -3.94 -0.61
CA ALA A 91 1.23 -3.00 -0.79
C ALA A 91 0.64 -3.12 -2.19
N TRP A 92 1.49 -3.13 -3.24
CA TRP A 92 1.06 -3.35 -4.62
C TRP A 92 0.26 -4.65 -4.76
N MET A 93 0.81 -5.78 -4.31
CA MET A 93 0.14 -7.08 -4.40
C MET A 93 -1.19 -7.12 -3.64
N ALA A 94 -1.27 -6.48 -2.47
CA ALA A 94 -2.48 -6.42 -1.67
C ALA A 94 -3.58 -5.57 -2.32
N PHE A 95 -3.23 -4.41 -2.89
CA PHE A 95 -4.18 -3.61 -3.66
C PHE A 95 -4.64 -4.32 -4.94
N GLU A 96 -3.70 -4.96 -5.66
CA GLU A 96 -4.02 -5.77 -6.84
C GLU A 96 -5.03 -6.89 -6.54
N ALA A 97 -4.81 -7.62 -5.44
CA ALA A 97 -5.71 -8.66 -4.98
C ALA A 97 -7.09 -8.08 -4.61
N ASP A 98 -7.13 -7.02 -3.79
CA ASP A 98 -8.38 -6.38 -3.36
C ASP A 98 -9.18 -5.81 -4.54
N TYR A 99 -8.51 -5.12 -5.46
CA TYR A 99 -9.15 -4.54 -6.65
C TYR A 99 -9.70 -5.61 -7.58
N LYS A 100 -9.00 -6.73 -7.73
CA LYS A 100 -9.50 -7.89 -8.49
C LYS A 100 -10.71 -8.51 -7.80
N LEU A 101 -10.70 -8.67 -6.49
CA LEU A 101 -11.81 -9.23 -5.72
C LEU A 101 -13.06 -8.36 -5.81
N ARG A 102 -12.91 -7.05 -5.73
CA ARG A 102 -14.02 -6.08 -5.76
C ARG A 102 -14.43 -5.67 -7.18
N GLY A 103 -13.70 -6.09 -8.21
CA GLY A 103 -13.95 -5.67 -9.59
C GLY A 103 -13.77 -4.17 -9.81
N VAL A 104 -12.79 -3.56 -9.13
CA VAL A 104 -12.51 -2.13 -9.23
C VAL A 104 -12.09 -1.79 -10.66
N LYS A 105 -12.74 -0.79 -11.25
CA LYS A 105 -12.45 -0.28 -12.59
C LYS A 105 -11.37 0.81 -12.53
N ARG A 106 -11.11 1.48 -13.65
CA ARG A 106 -10.17 2.62 -13.75
C ARG A 106 -10.70 3.87 -13.03
N GLU A 107 -10.78 3.79 -11.71
CA GLU A 107 -11.17 4.88 -10.84
C GLU A 107 -9.94 5.67 -10.41
N GLY A 108 -10.04 7.00 -10.37
CA GLY A 108 -8.90 7.88 -10.11
C GLY A 108 -8.12 7.52 -8.85
N THR A 109 -8.81 7.23 -7.74
CA THR A 109 -8.16 6.87 -6.46
C THR A 109 -7.36 5.57 -6.56
N ALA A 110 -7.88 4.55 -7.26
CA ALA A 110 -7.21 3.27 -7.45
C ALA A 110 -5.96 3.43 -8.33
N LEU A 111 -6.09 4.21 -9.42
CA LEU A 111 -4.99 4.51 -10.32
C LEU A 111 -3.88 5.30 -9.63
N LEU A 112 -4.21 6.36 -8.88
CA LEU A 112 -3.22 7.15 -8.15
C LEU A 112 -2.51 6.34 -7.07
N THR A 113 -3.24 5.50 -6.33
CA THR A 113 -2.65 4.64 -5.29
C THR A 113 -1.57 3.73 -5.90
N LEU A 114 -1.90 3.01 -6.96
CA LEU A 114 -0.95 2.12 -7.61
C LEU A 114 0.18 2.89 -8.31
N ALA A 115 -0.10 4.04 -8.93
CA ALA A 115 0.92 4.86 -9.57
C ALA A 115 1.95 5.37 -8.54
N ASN A 116 1.50 5.84 -7.38
CA ASN A 116 2.37 6.26 -6.29
C ASN A 116 3.24 5.12 -5.75
N ILE A 117 2.66 3.92 -5.62
CA ILE A 117 3.42 2.72 -5.19
C ILE A 117 4.46 2.34 -6.25
N ARG A 118 4.07 2.31 -7.53
CA ARG A 118 4.98 2.04 -8.66
C ARG A 118 6.16 2.99 -8.64
N ASP A 119 5.88 4.29 -8.54
CA ASP A 119 6.90 5.34 -8.56
C ASP A 119 7.82 5.27 -7.34
N ALA A 120 7.28 4.94 -6.16
CA ALA A 120 8.09 4.70 -4.96
C ALA A 120 9.02 3.49 -5.12
N ILE A 121 8.53 2.37 -5.68
CA ILE A 121 9.36 1.18 -5.95
C ILE A 121 10.49 1.54 -6.92
N VAL A 122 10.18 2.20 -8.04
CA VAL A 122 11.17 2.58 -9.06
C VAL A 122 12.19 3.57 -8.50
N ARG A 123 11.75 4.59 -7.75
CA ARG A 123 12.65 5.57 -7.09
C ARG A 123 13.67 4.90 -6.18
N LEU A 124 13.28 3.84 -5.49
CA LEU A 124 14.15 3.08 -4.60
C LEU A 124 14.98 2.01 -5.33
N GLY A 125 14.91 1.94 -6.68
CA GLY A 125 15.65 0.95 -7.48
C GLY A 125 15.04 -0.45 -7.46
N GLY A 126 13.78 -0.59 -7.04
CA GLY A 126 13.06 -1.84 -7.04
C GLY A 126 12.36 -2.13 -8.38
N GLN A 127 12.03 -3.41 -8.58
CA GLN A 127 11.16 -3.84 -9.67
C GLN A 127 9.71 -3.93 -9.20
N VAL A 128 8.80 -3.34 -9.98
CA VAL A 128 7.35 -3.35 -9.74
C VAL A 128 6.79 -4.75 -10.03
N PRO A 129 5.95 -5.33 -9.16
CA PRO A 129 5.34 -6.63 -9.43
C PRO A 129 4.40 -6.61 -10.65
N LEU A 130 4.14 -7.77 -11.23
CA LEU A 130 3.23 -7.91 -12.36
C LEU A 130 1.82 -7.44 -12.00
N ALA A 131 1.20 -6.64 -12.87
CA ALA A 131 -0.19 -6.23 -12.75
C ALA A 131 -1.16 -7.33 -13.19
N THR A 132 -2.22 -7.49 -12.41
CA THR A 132 -3.30 -8.48 -12.58
C THR A 132 -4.69 -7.84 -12.62
N SER A 133 -4.88 -6.73 -11.89
CA SER A 133 -6.12 -5.94 -11.85
C SER A 133 -6.22 -4.99 -13.05
N GLU A 134 -7.43 -4.50 -13.35
CA GLU A 134 -7.61 -3.50 -14.41
C GLU A 134 -6.88 -2.17 -14.09
N PRO A 135 -6.99 -1.59 -12.88
CA PRO A 135 -6.20 -0.42 -12.49
C PRO A 135 -4.69 -0.63 -12.64
N GLY A 136 -4.17 -1.78 -12.17
CA GLY A 136 -2.74 -2.08 -12.23
C GLY A 136 -2.22 -2.20 -13.65
N LYS A 137 -2.98 -2.84 -14.55
CA LYS A 137 -2.60 -2.95 -15.96
C LYS A 137 -2.51 -1.58 -16.62
N PHE A 138 -3.46 -0.69 -16.31
CA PHE A 138 -3.44 0.67 -16.80
C PHE A 138 -2.24 1.46 -16.25
N VAL A 139 -1.99 1.39 -14.94
CA VAL A 139 -0.86 2.04 -14.28
C VAL A 139 0.49 1.50 -14.79
N GLY A 140 0.58 0.21 -15.09
CA GLY A 140 1.80 -0.37 -15.66
C GLY A 140 2.11 0.13 -17.08
N ALA A 141 1.10 0.55 -17.83
CA ALA A 141 1.23 0.96 -19.23
C ALA A 141 1.35 2.48 -19.45
N ASN A 142 1.05 3.30 -18.44
CA ASN A 142 0.94 4.77 -18.58
C ASN A 142 1.77 5.49 -17.52
N SER A 143 2.27 6.69 -17.82
CA SER A 143 2.98 7.49 -16.82
C SER A 143 2.01 8.10 -15.80
N THR A 144 2.53 8.53 -14.63
CA THR A 144 1.72 9.26 -13.63
C THR A 144 1.17 10.57 -14.19
N ASN A 145 1.91 11.23 -15.08
CA ASN A 145 1.43 12.44 -15.75
C ASN A 145 0.23 12.14 -16.65
N ASP A 146 0.28 11.06 -17.46
CA ASP A 146 -0.84 10.67 -18.33
C ASP A 146 -2.10 10.36 -17.52
N ILE A 147 -1.94 9.65 -16.41
CA ILE A 147 -3.03 9.37 -15.47
C ILE A 147 -3.63 10.67 -14.91
N HIS A 148 -2.79 11.63 -14.52
CA HIS A 148 -3.25 12.93 -14.03
C HIS A 148 -4.01 13.72 -15.10
N GLU A 149 -3.50 13.77 -16.33
CA GLU A 149 -4.15 14.46 -17.45
C GLU A 149 -5.52 13.87 -17.75
N GLU A 150 -5.60 12.54 -17.88
CA GLU A 150 -6.82 11.86 -18.29
C GLU A 150 -7.93 11.90 -17.22
N PHE A 151 -7.57 11.66 -15.95
CA PHE A 151 -8.56 11.45 -14.89
C PHE A 151 -8.77 12.65 -13.96
N PHE A 152 -7.84 13.62 -13.95
CA PHE A 152 -7.88 14.72 -12.96
C PHE A 152 -7.87 16.11 -13.59
N LYS A 153 -7.18 16.33 -14.73
CA LYS A 153 -7.18 17.66 -15.39
C LYS A 153 -8.42 17.90 -16.24
N LYS A 154 -8.97 16.89 -16.90
CA LYS A 154 -10.23 17.00 -17.66
C LYS A 154 -11.48 17.27 -16.78
N ALA A 155 -11.35 17.23 -15.45
CA ALA A 155 -12.42 17.50 -14.50
C ALA A 155 -12.50 18.97 -14.04
N LEU A 156 -11.56 19.84 -14.46
CA LEU A 156 -11.63 21.27 -14.17
C LEU A 156 -12.44 21.98 -15.27
N PRO A 157 -13.49 22.78 -14.93
CA PRO A 157 -14.18 23.57 -15.92
C PRO A 157 -13.19 24.53 -16.57
N SER A 158 -13.21 24.61 -17.91
CA SER A 158 -12.41 25.57 -18.66
C SER A 158 -12.75 26.98 -18.17
N VAL A 159 -11.84 27.61 -17.43
CA VAL A 159 -11.98 29.02 -17.09
C VAL A 159 -11.65 29.79 -18.37
N THR A 160 -12.67 30.11 -19.15
CA THR A 160 -12.57 31.09 -20.23
C THR A 160 -12.35 32.47 -19.60
N PRO A 161 -11.23 33.16 -19.87
CA PRO A 161 -11.10 34.56 -19.48
C PRO A 161 -12.15 35.38 -20.24
N LYS A 162 -12.88 36.24 -19.51
CA LYS A 162 -13.69 37.31 -20.10
C LYS A 162 -12.82 38.50 -20.44
#